data_AF-A0A4V1IVR9-F1
#
_entry.id   AF-A0A4V1IVR9-F1
#
_cell.length_a   1.000
_cell.length_b   1.000
_cell.length_c   1.000
_cell.angle_alpha   90.00
_cell.angle_beta   90.00
_cell.angle_gamma   90.00
#
_symmetry.space_group_name_H-M   'P 1'
#
loop_
_entity.id
_entity.type
_entity.pdbx_description
1 polymer ?
#
loop_
_entity_poly.entity_id
_entity_poly.type
_entity_poly.pdbx_seq_one_letter_code
_entity_poly.pdbx_strand_id
1 'polypeptide(L)'
;EIAHSWMGNLVTTKNWEHFWLNEGWTVFIERKILGRLHGEPARQFSSILGVQELQKDIDLFGADNPLTALRPNLTGVDPDDAFSRVPYEKGYNLLYYLEQLLGGPAVFEPYMKEHVRQFAGKSITTDEWKQLLYAHMREHHGDAKIQLLDSVDWDAWLHAPGMPPVRNAFDPTLANACTALSTRWDEARHADKLSFSADDLKDFSPSQKVVFLTQLMELPPFSASLLDAMEQAYAFTDVRNCEIRFRWQMLALKAAYAPIYPHVVQFLQEQGRMKYVRPLYRALNTVNAPLARETFLAQRSSYHPIAARLIEKDIL
;
A
#
# COMPACT_ATOMS: atom_id res chain seq x y z
N GLU A 1 6.05 -11.36 1.77
CA GLU A 1 6.32 -12.82 1.84
C GLU A 1 7.78 -13.24 1.77
N ILE A 2 8.50 -13.17 0.64
CA ILE A 2 9.90 -13.70 0.57
C ILE A 2 10.79 -13.12 1.68
N ALA A 3 10.67 -11.81 1.95
CA ALA A 3 11.41 -11.13 3.02
C ALA A 3 11.12 -11.68 4.43
N HIS A 4 9.93 -12.25 4.67
CA HIS A 4 9.59 -12.87 5.97
C HIS A 4 10.43 -14.09 6.29
N SER A 5 11.02 -14.74 5.28
CA SER A 5 11.98 -15.83 5.49
C SER A 5 13.11 -15.43 6.43
N TRP A 6 13.45 -14.14 6.49
CA TRP A 6 14.38 -13.58 7.46
C TRP A 6 13.66 -12.84 8.59
N MET A 7 12.78 -11.90 8.25
CA MET A 7 12.14 -10.99 9.23
C MET A 7 10.72 -11.46 9.55
N GLY A 8 10.60 -12.23 10.61
CA GLY A 8 9.37 -12.88 11.06
C GLY A 8 9.57 -14.37 11.30
N ASN A 9 10.08 -15.10 10.30
CA ASN A 9 10.27 -16.54 10.41
C ASN A 9 11.59 -16.92 11.11
N LEU A 10 12.69 -16.23 10.79
CA LEU A 10 14.01 -16.51 11.33
C LEU A 10 14.34 -15.63 12.54
N VAL A 11 14.02 -14.34 12.46
CA VAL A 11 14.03 -13.39 13.58
C VAL A 11 12.59 -13.00 13.86
N THR A 12 12.06 -13.38 15.02
CA THR A 12 10.63 -13.18 15.32
C THR A 12 10.45 -12.11 16.39
N THR A 13 9.35 -11.37 16.35
CA THR A 13 8.93 -10.54 17.48
C THR A 13 8.65 -11.37 18.74
N LYS A 14 9.02 -10.87 19.93
CA LYS A 14 8.78 -11.57 21.21
C LYS A 14 7.31 -11.57 21.64
N ASN A 15 6.57 -10.51 21.30
CA ASN A 15 5.12 -10.40 21.50
C ASN A 15 4.53 -9.43 20.46
N TRP A 16 3.20 -9.25 20.47
CA TRP A 16 2.52 -8.43 19.47
C TRP A 16 2.76 -6.92 19.60
N GLU A 17 3.25 -6.42 20.74
CA GLU A 17 3.60 -5.00 20.87
C GLU A 17 4.82 -4.65 20.00
N HIS A 18 5.72 -5.61 19.78
CA HIS A 18 6.90 -5.43 18.95
C HIS A 18 6.67 -5.90 17.49
N PHE A 19 5.42 -6.08 17.06
CA PHE A 19 5.06 -6.64 15.75
C PHE A 19 5.66 -5.87 14.56
N TRP A 20 5.94 -4.57 14.72
CA TRP A 20 6.67 -3.79 13.71
C TRP A 20 8.06 -4.35 13.38
N LEU A 21 8.70 -5.11 14.28
CA LEU A 21 9.97 -5.78 14.02
C LEU A 21 9.85 -6.87 12.95
N ASN A 22 8.67 -7.48 12.81
CA ASN A 22 8.39 -8.36 11.69
C ASN A 22 8.06 -7.52 10.45
N GLU A 23 7.03 -6.70 10.57
CA GLU A 23 6.37 -6.11 9.39
C GLU A 23 7.14 -4.91 8.81
N GLY A 24 7.59 -3.99 9.65
CA GLY A 24 8.37 -2.83 9.20
C GLY A 24 9.68 -3.24 8.53
N TRP A 25 10.37 -4.22 9.10
CA TRP A 25 11.58 -4.81 8.50
C TRP A 25 11.29 -5.55 7.21
N THR A 26 10.19 -6.30 7.13
CA THR A 26 9.78 -7.00 5.91
C THR A 26 9.50 -6.01 4.79
N VAL A 27 8.72 -4.95 5.05
CA VAL A 27 8.44 -3.90 4.06
C VAL A 27 9.72 -3.18 3.65
N PHE A 28 10.65 -2.95 4.58
CA PHE A 28 11.96 -2.35 4.27
C PHE A 28 12.79 -3.20 3.32
N ILE A 29 12.87 -4.51 3.55
CA ILE A 29 13.58 -5.46 2.68
C ILE A 29 12.85 -5.63 1.35
N GLU A 30 11.53 -5.76 1.35
CA GLU A 30 10.69 -5.85 0.14
C GLU A 30 10.96 -4.67 -0.79
N ARG A 31 10.90 -3.45 -0.25
CA ARG A 31 11.16 -2.22 -1.01
C ARG A 31 12.60 -2.12 -1.50
N LYS A 32 13.58 -2.62 -0.74
CA LYS A 32 14.96 -2.75 -1.24
C LYS A 32 15.08 -3.75 -2.40
N ILE A 33 14.41 -4.89 -2.34
CA ILE A 33 14.36 -5.87 -3.44
C ILE A 33 13.75 -5.22 -4.69
N LEU A 34 12.63 -4.51 -4.54
CA LEU A 34 12.03 -3.73 -5.63
C LEU A 34 13.02 -2.71 -6.22
N GLY A 35 13.75 -1.99 -5.36
CA GLY A 35 14.78 -1.05 -5.79
C GLY A 35 15.93 -1.71 -6.58
N ARG A 36 16.33 -2.93 -6.21
CA ARG A 36 17.35 -3.70 -6.94
C ARG A 36 16.83 -4.21 -8.29
N LEU A 37 15.55 -4.57 -8.39
CA LEU A 37 14.96 -5.13 -9.61
C LEU A 37 14.54 -4.04 -10.62
N HIS A 38 14.06 -2.90 -10.12
CA HIS A 38 13.39 -1.88 -10.93
C HIS A 38 13.97 -0.48 -10.76
N GLY A 39 15.07 -0.35 -10.02
CA GLY A 39 15.74 0.92 -9.76
C GLY A 39 15.22 1.66 -8.54
N GLU A 40 16.03 2.58 -8.03
CA GLU A 40 15.71 3.35 -6.82
C GLU A 40 14.38 4.13 -6.92
N PRO A 41 14.00 4.76 -8.06
CA PRO A 41 12.70 5.41 -8.19
C PRO A 41 11.50 4.48 -7.91
N ALA A 42 11.60 3.18 -8.20
CA ALA A 42 10.55 2.21 -7.89
C ALA A 42 10.41 1.96 -6.37
N ARG A 43 11.53 1.91 -5.64
CA ARG A 43 11.54 1.84 -4.18
C ARG A 43 10.89 3.09 -3.58
N GLN A 44 11.29 4.25 -4.07
CA GLN A 44 10.80 5.56 -3.62
C GLN A 44 9.30 5.71 -3.88
N PHE A 45 8.84 5.29 -5.07
CA PHE A 45 7.41 5.24 -5.41
C PHE A 45 6.60 4.35 -4.47
N SER A 46 7.06 3.11 -4.20
CA SER A 46 6.41 2.22 -3.22
C SER A 46 6.35 2.85 -1.82
N SER A 47 7.38 3.60 -1.43
CA SER A 47 7.45 4.31 -0.14
C SER A 47 6.39 5.40 -0.02
N ILE A 48 6.19 6.17 -1.10
CA ILE A 48 5.17 7.23 -1.15
C ILE A 48 3.76 6.62 -0.99
N LEU A 49 3.48 5.51 -1.68
CA LEU A 49 2.20 4.82 -1.56
C LEU A 49 1.98 4.29 -0.14
N GLY A 50 3.02 3.75 0.48
CA GLY A 50 2.98 3.30 1.87
C GLY A 50 2.59 4.40 2.84
N VAL A 51 3.19 5.59 2.71
CA VAL A 51 2.84 6.75 3.55
C VAL A 51 1.39 7.20 3.34
N GLN A 52 0.88 7.16 2.10
CA GLN A 52 -0.52 7.49 1.83
C GLN A 52 -1.48 6.50 2.48
N GLU A 53 -1.18 5.21 2.43
CA GLU A 53 -2.01 4.19 3.08
C GLU A 53 -1.91 4.23 4.60
N LEU A 54 -0.74 4.57 5.16
CA LEU A 54 -0.57 4.84 6.58
C LEU A 54 -1.45 6.01 7.05
N GLN A 55 -1.47 7.10 6.28
CA GLN A 55 -2.31 8.26 6.60
C GLN A 55 -3.79 7.88 6.64
N LYS A 56 -4.27 7.11 5.66
CA LYS A 56 -5.68 6.64 5.64
C LYS A 56 -6.04 5.80 6.86
N ASP A 57 -5.16 4.89 7.27
CA ASP A 57 -5.39 4.07 8.46
C ASP A 57 -5.38 4.95 9.73
N ILE A 58 -4.45 5.91 9.84
CA ILE A 58 -4.43 6.85 10.98
C ILE A 58 -5.69 7.75 11.02
N ASP A 59 -6.15 8.22 9.87
CA ASP A 59 -7.39 9.01 9.78
C ASP A 59 -8.61 8.19 10.22
N LEU A 60 -8.61 6.88 9.93
CA LEU A 60 -9.68 5.96 10.36
C LEU A 60 -9.63 5.68 11.87
N PHE A 61 -8.45 5.47 12.44
CA PHE A 61 -8.28 5.21 13.88
C PHE A 61 -8.43 6.48 14.74
N GLY A 62 -8.09 7.65 14.18
CA GLY A 62 -7.86 8.91 14.88
C GLY A 62 -6.40 9.11 15.24
N ALA A 63 -5.88 10.32 15.01
CA ALA A 63 -4.46 10.65 15.19
C ALA A 63 -3.95 10.47 16.63
N ASP A 64 -4.81 10.62 17.63
CA ASP A 64 -4.48 10.47 19.05
C ASP A 64 -4.70 9.02 19.57
N ASN A 65 -5.12 8.10 18.71
CA ASN A 65 -5.42 6.73 19.11
C ASN A 65 -4.13 5.97 19.47
N PRO A 66 -4.00 5.40 20.69
CA PRO A 66 -2.80 4.68 21.11
C PRO A 66 -2.39 3.52 20.19
N LEU A 67 -3.33 2.92 19.45
CA LEU A 67 -3.05 1.84 18.51
C LEU A 67 -2.29 2.31 17.25
N THR A 68 -2.14 3.62 17.07
CA THR A 68 -1.30 4.22 16.01
C THR A 68 0.15 4.48 16.45
N ALA A 69 0.49 4.14 17.70
CA ALA A 69 1.89 4.04 18.14
C ALA A 69 2.59 2.87 17.44
N LEU A 70 3.90 2.98 17.20
CA LEU A 70 4.67 1.91 16.55
C LEU A 70 4.82 0.68 17.47
N ARG A 71 4.90 0.93 18.78
CA ARG A 71 4.91 -0.06 19.85
C ARG A 71 3.77 0.26 20.84
N PRO A 72 2.52 -0.12 20.54
CA PRO A 72 1.37 0.14 21.40
C PRO A 72 1.42 -0.75 22.66
N ASN A 73 0.72 -0.33 23.72
CA ASN A 73 0.42 -1.20 24.85
C ASN A 73 -0.84 -2.00 24.52
N LEU A 74 -0.72 -3.34 24.47
CA LEU A 74 -1.82 -4.23 24.08
C LEU A 74 -2.48 -4.92 25.29
N THR A 75 -2.21 -4.46 26.51
CA THR A 75 -2.84 -5.02 27.72
C THR A 75 -4.36 -4.82 27.66
N GLY A 76 -5.10 -5.93 27.57
CA GLY A 76 -6.57 -5.91 27.51
C GLY A 76 -7.15 -5.53 26.14
N VAL A 77 -6.32 -5.49 25.09
CA VAL A 77 -6.72 -5.21 23.71
C VAL A 77 -6.69 -6.52 22.92
N ASP A 78 -7.72 -6.79 22.12
CA ASP A 78 -7.67 -7.89 21.15
C ASP A 78 -6.64 -7.54 20.06
N PRO A 79 -5.62 -8.38 19.80
CA PRO A 79 -4.65 -8.11 18.73
C PRO A 79 -5.27 -7.82 17.37
N ASP A 80 -6.45 -8.39 17.07
CA ASP A 80 -7.16 -8.13 15.81
C ASP A 80 -7.65 -6.66 15.71
N ASP A 81 -7.96 -6.01 16.84
CA ASP A 81 -8.34 -4.60 16.89
C ASP A 81 -7.15 -3.65 16.65
N ALA A 82 -5.93 -4.13 16.88
CA ALA A 82 -4.69 -3.40 16.60
C ALA A 82 -4.18 -3.60 15.16
N PHE A 83 -4.79 -4.51 14.40
CA PHE A 83 -4.37 -4.80 13.03
C PHE A 83 -4.58 -3.58 12.12
N SER A 84 -3.48 -3.08 11.57
CA SER A 84 -3.45 -1.91 10.69
C SER A 84 -2.16 -1.88 9.89
N ARG A 85 -1.99 -0.91 8.98
CA ARG A 85 -0.71 -0.65 8.32
C ARG A 85 0.31 0.11 9.19
N VAL A 86 -0.03 0.47 10.42
CA VAL A 86 0.87 1.18 11.33
C VAL A 86 2.20 0.42 11.52
N PRO A 87 2.23 -0.86 11.99
CA PRO A 87 3.49 -1.58 12.19
C PRO A 87 4.30 -1.77 10.90
N TYR A 88 3.63 -1.83 9.75
CA TYR A 88 4.24 -1.96 8.42
C TYR A 88 4.92 -0.65 8.01
N GLU A 89 4.14 0.42 7.93
CA GLU A 89 4.55 1.66 7.26
C GLU A 89 5.27 2.61 8.22
N LYS A 90 4.86 2.71 9.49
CA LYS A 90 5.59 3.50 10.49
C LYS A 90 6.91 2.81 10.83
N GLY A 91 6.93 1.48 10.90
CA GLY A 91 8.15 0.68 11.05
C GLY A 91 9.11 0.82 9.87
N TYR A 92 8.58 0.75 8.64
CA TYR A 92 9.36 1.05 7.43
C TYR A 92 9.97 2.46 7.49
N ASN A 93 9.17 3.47 7.84
CA ASN A 93 9.62 4.86 7.86
C ASN A 93 10.73 5.11 8.89
N LEU A 94 10.69 4.43 10.04
CA LEU A 94 11.77 4.46 11.03
C LEU A 94 13.06 3.87 10.43
N LEU A 95 12.99 2.69 9.81
CA LEU A 95 14.16 2.05 9.22
C LEU A 95 14.74 2.83 8.04
N TYR A 96 13.89 3.42 7.20
CA TYR A 96 14.32 4.30 6.12
C TYR A 96 14.99 5.57 6.66
N TYR A 97 14.38 6.21 7.67
CA TYR A 97 14.95 7.38 8.33
C TYR A 97 16.35 7.07 8.90
N LEU A 98 16.49 5.94 9.61
CA LEU A 98 17.77 5.49 10.16
C LEU A 98 18.80 5.21 9.08
N GLU A 99 18.41 4.54 7.98
CA GLU A 99 19.30 4.34 6.84
C GLU A 99 19.84 5.67 6.30
N GLN A 100 18.97 6.65 6.06
CA GLN A 100 19.39 7.96 5.55
C GLN A 100 20.29 8.71 6.56
N LEU A 101 19.87 8.77 7.82
CA LEU A 101 20.61 9.43 8.90
C LEU A 101 22.03 8.85 9.07
N LEU A 102 22.15 7.53 8.99
CA LEU A 102 23.41 6.83 9.25
C LEU A 102 24.36 6.79 8.05
N GLY A 103 24.00 7.38 6.90
CA GLY A 103 24.89 7.47 5.73
C GLY A 103 24.53 6.53 4.59
N GLY A 104 23.27 6.11 4.54
CA GLY A 104 22.68 5.38 3.42
C GLY A 104 22.93 3.87 3.45
N PRO A 105 22.54 3.18 2.36
CA PRO A 105 22.57 1.72 2.26
C PRO A 105 23.95 1.11 2.52
N ALA A 106 25.03 1.79 2.14
CA ALA A 106 26.40 1.30 2.33
C ALA A 106 26.78 1.11 3.81
N VAL A 107 26.18 1.91 4.70
CA VAL A 107 26.36 1.81 6.15
C VAL A 107 25.32 0.89 6.78
N PHE A 108 24.07 0.97 6.32
CA PHE A 108 22.97 0.27 6.97
C PHE A 108 22.88 -1.21 6.58
N GLU A 109 23.19 -1.60 5.34
CA GLU A 109 23.08 -3.00 4.89
C GLU A 109 24.01 -3.99 5.62
N PRO A 110 25.26 -3.63 5.99
CA PRO A 110 26.07 -4.44 6.90
C PRO A 110 25.38 -4.72 8.24
N TYR A 111 24.77 -3.70 8.86
CA TYR A 111 23.98 -3.87 10.09
C TYR A 111 22.80 -4.83 9.89
N MET A 112 22.08 -4.73 8.76
CA MET A 112 20.97 -5.63 8.47
C MET A 112 21.40 -7.11 8.48
N LYS A 113 22.58 -7.40 7.90
CA LYS A 113 23.12 -8.77 7.87
C LYS A 113 23.50 -9.25 9.27
N GLU A 114 24.12 -8.37 10.06
CA GLU A 114 24.49 -8.68 11.44
C GLU A 114 23.25 -8.91 12.31
N HIS A 115 22.22 -8.07 12.18
CA HIS A 115 20.93 -8.24 12.85
C HIS A 115 20.35 -9.64 12.63
N VAL A 116 20.28 -10.07 11.36
CA VAL A 116 19.78 -11.41 11.02
C VAL A 116 20.67 -12.51 11.61
N ARG A 117 22.00 -12.39 11.51
CA ARG A 117 22.92 -13.41 12.08
C ARG A 117 22.80 -13.53 13.59
N GLN A 118 22.75 -12.39 14.28
CA GLN A 118 22.75 -12.33 15.74
C GLN A 118 21.44 -12.88 16.35
N PHE A 119 20.32 -12.65 15.68
CA PHE A 119 18.99 -13.01 16.18
C PHE A 119 18.36 -14.22 15.46
N ALA A 120 19.09 -14.89 14.58
CA ALA A 120 18.60 -16.10 13.92
C ALA A 120 18.14 -17.16 14.93
N GLY A 121 16.90 -17.63 14.77
CA GLY A 121 16.26 -18.61 15.63
C GLY A 121 15.80 -18.07 16.99
N LYS A 122 15.72 -16.74 17.15
CA LYS A 122 15.32 -16.08 18.40
C LYS A 122 14.09 -15.21 18.22
N SER A 123 13.40 -14.96 19.33
CA SER A 123 12.35 -13.95 19.44
C SER A 123 12.83 -12.74 20.23
N ILE A 124 12.69 -11.53 19.68
CA ILE A 124 13.34 -10.32 20.20
C ILE A 124 12.39 -9.18 20.54
N THR A 125 12.84 -8.28 21.41
CA THR A 125 12.16 -7.01 21.72
C THR A 125 12.74 -5.85 20.90
N THR A 126 12.01 -4.74 20.88
CA THR A 126 12.50 -3.46 20.32
C THR A 126 13.78 -2.99 21.01
N ASP A 127 13.90 -3.21 22.32
CA ASP A 127 15.09 -2.81 23.07
C ASP A 127 16.32 -3.63 22.67
N GLU A 128 16.16 -4.94 22.48
CA GLU A 128 17.24 -5.82 21.99
C GLU A 128 17.69 -5.43 20.57
N TRP A 129 16.74 -5.13 19.67
CA TRP A 129 17.04 -4.59 18.34
C TRP A 129 17.83 -3.27 18.43
N LYS A 130 17.37 -2.32 19.24
CA LYS A 130 17.99 -1.00 19.39
C LYS A 130 19.40 -1.12 20.00
N GLN A 131 19.59 -1.98 20.99
CA GLN A 131 20.90 -2.24 21.59
C GLN A 131 21.90 -2.76 20.55
N LEU A 132 21.49 -3.70 19.69
CA LEU A 132 22.36 -4.20 18.63
C LEU A 132 22.71 -3.12 17.59
N LEU A 133 21.74 -2.27 17.21
CA LEU A 133 21.99 -1.12 16.32
C LEU A 133 23.08 -0.22 16.89
N TYR A 134 22.97 0.17 18.16
CA TYR A 134 23.96 1.00 18.84
C TYR A 134 25.33 0.31 18.94
N ALA A 135 25.37 -0.99 19.26
CA ALA A 135 26.61 -1.75 19.34
C ALA A 135 27.33 -1.79 17.97
N HIS A 136 26.60 -2.15 16.91
CA HIS A 136 27.15 -2.24 15.55
C HIS A 136 27.67 -0.89 15.05
N MET A 137 26.90 0.19 15.25
CA MET A 137 27.31 1.53 14.80
C MET A 137 28.54 2.03 15.55
N ARG A 138 28.65 1.75 16.85
CA ARG A 138 29.84 2.10 17.64
C ARG A 138 31.07 1.34 17.16
N GLU A 139 30.94 0.02 16.99
CA GLU A 139 32.04 -0.86 16.61
C GLU A 139 32.63 -0.51 15.24
N HIS A 140 31.77 -0.25 14.24
CA HIS A 140 32.23 -0.11 12.85
C HIS A 140 32.35 1.34 12.37
N HIS A 141 31.72 2.31 13.05
CA HIS A 141 31.68 3.70 12.60
C HIS A 141 31.99 4.75 13.69
N GLY A 142 32.22 4.31 14.93
CA GLY A 142 32.63 5.17 16.05
C GLY A 142 31.55 6.11 16.58
N ASP A 143 31.95 7.01 17.48
CA ASP A 143 31.04 7.84 18.27
C ASP A 143 30.23 8.84 17.42
N ALA A 144 30.70 9.19 16.22
CA ALA A 144 29.95 10.07 15.33
C ALA A 144 28.58 9.49 14.93
N LYS A 145 28.47 8.17 14.72
CA LYS A 145 27.16 7.54 14.45
C LYS A 145 26.32 7.39 15.71
N ILE A 146 26.94 7.27 16.88
CA ILE A 146 26.22 7.24 18.15
C ILE A 146 25.58 8.59 18.45
N GLN A 147 26.29 9.69 18.23
CA GLN A 147 25.73 11.03 18.37
C GLN A 147 24.51 11.26 17.45
N LEU A 148 24.51 10.68 16.24
CA LEU A 148 23.35 10.71 15.35
C LEU A 148 22.20 9.84 15.89
N LEU A 149 22.47 8.64 16.43
CA LEU A 149 21.43 7.82 17.04
C LEU A 149 20.84 8.47 18.30
N ASP A 150 21.65 9.21 19.06
CA ASP A 150 21.23 9.92 20.26
C ASP A 150 20.39 11.17 19.96
N SER A 151 20.46 11.70 18.73
CA SER A 151 19.57 12.78 18.27
C SER A 151 18.20 12.29 17.78
N VAL A 152 18.00 10.98 17.68
CA VAL A 152 16.70 10.39 17.31
C VAL A 152 15.74 10.48 18.48
N ASP A 153 14.57 11.07 18.24
CA ASP A 153 13.47 11.06 19.20
C ASP A 153 12.81 9.67 19.26
N TRP A 154 13.45 8.76 19.98
CA TRP A 154 13.00 7.38 20.11
C TRP A 154 11.64 7.26 20.77
N ASP A 155 11.29 8.16 21.68
CA ASP A 155 9.99 8.14 22.34
C ASP A 155 8.88 8.49 21.35
N ALA A 156 9.06 9.56 20.57
CA ALA A 156 8.10 9.92 19.53
C ALA A 156 7.98 8.84 18.43
N TRP A 157 9.09 8.22 18.02
CA TRP A 157 9.04 7.15 17.02
C TRP A 157 8.34 5.89 17.52
N LEU A 158 8.59 5.47 18.76
CA LEU A 158 8.11 4.20 19.28
C LEU A 158 6.73 4.29 19.95
N HIS A 159 6.46 5.39 20.66
CA HIS A 159 5.35 5.48 21.60
C HIS A 159 4.32 6.55 21.26
N ALA A 160 4.68 7.62 20.55
CA ALA A 160 3.70 8.63 20.17
C ALA A 160 2.71 8.10 19.12
N PRO A 161 1.39 8.39 19.26
CA PRO A 161 0.39 8.06 18.26
C PRO A 161 0.53 8.96 17.02
N GLY A 162 -0.23 8.65 15.97
CA GLY A 162 -0.31 9.43 14.75
C GLY A 162 0.85 9.18 13.78
N MET A 163 1.06 10.13 12.88
CA MET A 163 2.10 10.04 11.84
C MET A 163 3.51 10.05 12.44
N PRO A 164 4.51 9.49 11.74
CA PRO A 164 5.91 9.55 12.18
C PRO A 164 6.35 10.99 12.51
N PRO A 165 7.23 11.19 13.52
CA PRO A 165 7.68 12.53 13.91
C PRO A 165 8.54 13.21 12.83
N VAL A 166 9.10 12.43 11.90
CA VAL A 166 9.87 12.93 10.77
C VAL A 166 9.21 12.51 9.47
N ARG A 167 8.95 13.49 8.60
CA ARG A 167 8.51 13.23 7.22
C ARG A 167 9.72 12.92 6.35
N ASN A 168 9.89 11.66 5.99
CA ASN A 168 10.93 11.24 5.05
C ASN A 168 10.77 11.92 3.68
N ALA A 169 11.89 12.29 3.07
CA ALA A 169 11.94 12.76 1.70
C ALA A 169 12.09 11.56 0.76
N PHE A 170 11.13 11.39 -0.14
CA PHE A 170 11.16 10.38 -1.19
C PHE A 170 11.19 11.03 -2.57
N ASP A 171 11.82 10.38 -3.54
CA ASP A 171 11.81 10.81 -4.94
C ASP A 171 10.39 10.68 -5.52
N PRO A 172 9.73 11.78 -5.90
CA PRO A 172 8.36 11.76 -6.39
C PRO A 172 8.24 11.50 -7.90
N THR A 173 9.34 11.29 -8.63
CA THR A 173 9.36 11.25 -10.12
C THR A 173 8.26 10.36 -10.72
N LEU A 174 8.14 9.11 -10.26
CA LEU A 174 7.12 8.19 -10.78
C LEU A 174 5.70 8.55 -10.33
N ALA A 175 5.55 9.14 -9.14
CA ALA A 175 4.25 9.61 -8.63
C ALA A 175 3.77 10.85 -9.39
N ASN A 176 4.67 11.79 -9.66
CA ASN A 176 4.38 13.00 -10.42
C ASN A 176 3.91 12.68 -11.84
N ALA A 177 4.48 11.65 -12.48
CA ALA A 177 4.00 11.20 -13.78
C ALA A 177 2.53 10.73 -13.74
N CYS A 178 2.14 9.99 -12.70
CA CYS A 178 0.75 9.56 -12.50
C CYS A 178 -0.18 10.77 -12.31
N THR A 179 0.21 11.67 -11.40
CA THR A 179 -0.56 12.89 -11.09
C THR A 179 -0.71 13.77 -12.32
N ALA A 180 0.36 13.98 -13.08
CA ALA A 180 0.32 14.81 -14.29
C ALA A 180 -0.67 14.26 -15.33
N LEU A 181 -0.71 12.94 -15.54
CA LEU A 181 -1.67 12.33 -16.46
C LEU A 181 -3.10 12.38 -15.90
N SER A 182 -3.28 12.17 -14.59
CA SER A 182 -4.58 12.31 -13.93
C SER A 182 -5.14 13.73 -14.08
N THR A 183 -4.30 14.76 -13.88
CA THR A 183 -4.66 16.16 -14.07
C THR A 183 -5.06 16.45 -15.52
N ARG A 184 -4.30 15.95 -16.51
CA ARG A 184 -4.66 16.11 -17.92
C ARG A 184 -6.05 15.54 -18.25
N TRP A 185 -6.41 14.40 -17.66
CA TRP A 185 -7.74 13.81 -17.84
C TRP A 185 -8.84 14.58 -17.12
N ASP A 186 -8.55 15.20 -15.97
CA ASP A 186 -9.49 16.07 -15.28
C ASP A 186 -9.76 17.36 -16.08
N GLU A 187 -8.71 17.99 -16.61
CA GLU A 187 -8.81 19.17 -17.47
C GLU A 187 -9.57 18.87 -18.78
N ALA A 188 -9.43 17.65 -19.31
CA ALA A 188 -10.12 17.20 -20.52
C ALA A 188 -11.65 17.24 -20.42
N ARG A 189 -12.23 17.36 -19.21
CA ARG A 189 -13.67 17.60 -19.00
C ARG A 189 -14.19 18.88 -19.66
N HIS A 190 -13.29 19.85 -19.86
CA HIS A 190 -13.62 21.17 -20.39
C HIS A 190 -12.88 21.46 -21.70
N ALA A 191 -12.22 20.46 -22.29
CA ALA A 191 -11.43 20.64 -23.50
C ALA A 191 -12.26 20.42 -24.77
N ASP A 192 -12.06 21.28 -25.78
CA ASP A 192 -12.69 21.14 -27.10
C ASP A 192 -12.09 19.99 -27.92
N LYS A 193 -10.83 19.61 -27.63
CA LYS A 193 -10.10 18.55 -28.34
C LYS A 193 -9.33 17.70 -27.36
N LEU A 194 -9.41 16.39 -27.54
CA LEU A 194 -8.69 15.39 -26.77
C LEU A 194 -7.40 15.00 -27.50
N SER A 195 -6.30 14.91 -26.77
CA SER A 195 -5.00 14.48 -27.30
C SER A 195 -4.39 13.46 -26.32
N PHE A 196 -4.82 12.21 -26.47
CA PHE A 196 -4.40 11.07 -25.66
C PHE A 196 -4.12 9.88 -26.57
N SER A 197 -3.11 9.10 -26.24
CA SER A 197 -2.74 7.89 -26.98
C SER A 197 -2.03 6.89 -26.08
N ALA A 198 -1.86 5.66 -26.54
CA ALA A 198 -1.15 4.61 -25.79
C ALA A 198 0.25 5.04 -25.30
N ASP A 199 0.88 6.03 -25.95
CA ASP A 199 2.18 6.57 -25.55
C ASP A 199 2.16 7.23 -24.17
N ASP A 200 1.02 7.72 -23.69
CA ASP A 200 0.91 8.31 -22.34
C ASP A 200 1.23 7.28 -21.23
N LEU A 201 1.03 5.98 -21.51
CA LEU A 201 1.19 4.89 -20.55
C LEU A 201 2.37 3.96 -20.87
N LYS A 202 3.16 4.26 -21.91
CA LYS A 202 4.23 3.36 -22.39
C LYS A 202 5.29 3.09 -21.32
N ASP A 203 5.62 4.11 -20.53
CA ASP A 203 6.65 4.05 -19.49
C ASP A 203 6.05 3.78 -18.09
N PHE A 204 4.72 3.59 -18.00
CA PHE A 204 4.08 3.31 -16.71
C PHE A 204 4.22 1.84 -16.35
N SER A 205 4.82 1.60 -15.19
CA SER A 205 4.73 0.31 -14.50
C SER A 205 3.27 -0.05 -14.17
N PRO A 206 2.95 -1.34 -13.93
CA PRO A 206 1.62 -1.73 -13.47
C PRO A 206 1.17 -0.97 -12.22
N SER A 207 2.09 -0.70 -11.28
CA SER A 207 1.81 0.07 -10.08
C SER A 207 1.48 1.53 -10.38
N GLN A 208 2.14 2.16 -11.35
CA GLN A 208 1.78 3.52 -11.80
C GLN A 208 0.40 3.56 -12.46
N LYS A 209 0.05 2.56 -13.29
CA LYS A 209 -1.30 2.46 -13.87
C LYS A 209 -2.38 2.32 -12.79
N VAL A 210 -2.10 1.53 -11.76
CA VAL A 210 -2.94 1.38 -10.57
C VAL A 210 -3.13 2.72 -9.85
N VAL A 211 -2.05 3.47 -9.62
CA VAL A 211 -2.12 4.77 -8.93
C VAL A 211 -2.85 5.80 -9.77
N PHE A 212 -2.53 5.89 -11.07
CA PHE A 212 -3.23 6.74 -12.03
C PHE A 212 -4.75 6.50 -12.01
N LEU A 213 -5.20 5.25 -12.17
CA LEU A 213 -6.63 4.93 -12.12
C LEU A 213 -7.25 5.22 -10.74
N THR A 214 -6.49 5.03 -9.65
CA THR A 214 -6.95 5.38 -8.30
C THR A 214 -7.19 6.89 -8.18
N GLN A 215 -6.26 7.71 -8.68
CA GLN A 215 -6.41 9.17 -8.68
C GLN A 215 -7.65 9.60 -9.49
N LEU A 216 -7.89 8.98 -10.66
CA LEU A 216 -9.10 9.23 -11.43
C LEU A 216 -10.38 8.86 -10.67
N MET A 217 -10.37 7.80 -9.86
CA MET A 217 -11.52 7.38 -9.07
C MET A 217 -11.89 8.37 -7.95
N GLU A 218 -10.94 9.19 -7.49
CA GLU A 218 -11.20 10.25 -6.49
C GLU A 218 -11.88 11.49 -7.11
N LEU A 219 -11.75 11.67 -8.43
CA LEU A 219 -12.39 12.78 -9.17
C LEU A 219 -13.91 12.56 -9.32
N PRO A 220 -14.70 13.60 -9.64
CA PRO A 220 -16.11 13.44 -10.01
C PRO A 220 -16.31 12.43 -11.15
N PRO A 221 -17.49 11.80 -11.30
CA PRO A 221 -17.73 10.87 -12.41
C PRO A 221 -17.40 11.49 -13.78
N PHE A 222 -16.73 10.73 -14.65
CA PHE A 222 -16.46 11.16 -16.03
C PHE A 222 -17.70 11.00 -16.92
N SER A 223 -17.77 11.73 -18.02
CA SER A 223 -18.80 11.49 -19.04
C SER A 223 -18.53 10.18 -19.78
N ALA A 224 -19.56 9.58 -20.35
CA ALA A 224 -19.40 8.40 -21.21
C ALA A 224 -18.42 8.65 -22.37
N SER A 225 -18.48 9.83 -22.99
CA SER A 225 -17.55 10.21 -24.08
C SER A 225 -16.08 10.26 -23.67
N LEU A 226 -15.78 10.67 -22.44
CA LEU A 226 -14.40 10.68 -21.93
C LEU A 226 -13.94 9.26 -21.58
N LEU A 227 -14.83 8.41 -21.07
CA LEU A 227 -14.52 7.01 -20.84
C LEU A 227 -14.30 6.25 -22.17
N ASP A 228 -15.09 6.54 -23.20
CA ASP A 228 -14.84 6.03 -24.56
C ASP A 228 -13.47 6.47 -25.07
N ALA A 229 -13.08 7.73 -24.86
CA ALA A 229 -11.77 8.23 -25.25
C ALA A 229 -10.63 7.58 -24.45
N MET A 230 -10.81 7.32 -23.15
CA MET A 230 -9.84 6.58 -22.33
C MET A 230 -9.70 5.14 -22.83
N GLU A 231 -10.81 4.46 -23.12
CA GLU A 231 -10.80 3.10 -23.65
C GLU A 231 -10.13 3.05 -25.02
N GLN A 232 -10.42 3.99 -25.91
CA GLN A 232 -9.78 4.09 -27.22
C GLN A 232 -8.26 4.35 -27.11
N ALA A 233 -7.84 5.19 -26.16
CA ALA A 233 -6.43 5.52 -25.97
C ALA A 233 -5.64 4.37 -25.32
N TYR A 234 -6.25 3.64 -24.38
CA TYR A 234 -5.50 2.78 -23.43
C TYR A 234 -5.94 1.31 -23.38
N ALA A 235 -7.08 0.96 -23.98
CA ALA A 235 -7.63 -0.40 -24.01
C ALA A 235 -7.69 -1.06 -22.61
N PHE A 236 -8.18 -0.33 -21.59
CA PHE A 236 -8.15 -0.82 -20.21
C PHE A 236 -9.05 -2.04 -19.99
N THR A 237 -10.08 -2.21 -20.81
CA THR A 237 -10.98 -3.37 -20.74
C THR A 237 -10.26 -4.68 -21.07
N ASP A 238 -9.25 -4.65 -21.94
CA ASP A 238 -8.48 -5.82 -22.38
C ASP A 238 -7.30 -6.17 -21.46
N VAL A 239 -6.97 -5.30 -20.49
CA VAL A 239 -5.87 -5.53 -19.56
C VAL A 239 -6.18 -6.74 -18.68
N ARG A 240 -5.23 -7.66 -18.50
CA ARG A 240 -5.41 -8.87 -17.64
C ARG A 240 -5.12 -8.65 -16.16
N ASN A 241 -4.33 -7.63 -15.82
CA ASN A 241 -3.95 -7.34 -14.44
C ASN A 241 -5.20 -7.00 -13.60
N CYS A 242 -5.49 -7.79 -12.57
CA CYS A 242 -6.70 -7.65 -11.76
C CYS A 242 -6.79 -6.31 -11.01
N GLU A 243 -5.68 -5.72 -10.57
CA GLU A 243 -5.68 -4.43 -9.87
C GLU A 243 -6.03 -3.27 -10.81
N ILE A 244 -5.62 -3.36 -12.08
CA ILE A 244 -5.93 -2.38 -13.13
C ILE A 244 -7.39 -2.58 -13.58
N ARG A 245 -7.78 -3.82 -13.93
CA ARG A 245 -9.16 -4.16 -14.32
C ARG A 245 -10.17 -3.67 -13.28
N PHE A 246 -9.94 -3.99 -12.01
CA PHE A 246 -10.81 -3.59 -10.92
C PHE A 246 -11.02 -2.08 -10.86
N ARG A 247 -9.94 -1.29 -10.97
CA ARG A 247 -10.04 0.18 -10.88
C ARG A 247 -10.70 0.81 -12.09
N TRP A 248 -10.39 0.31 -13.28
CA TRP A 248 -11.06 0.73 -14.50
C TRP A 248 -12.58 0.47 -14.40
N GLN A 249 -12.97 -0.72 -13.96
CA GLN A 249 -14.38 -1.08 -13.77
C GLN A 249 -15.05 -0.22 -12.70
N MET A 250 -14.40 0.02 -11.56
CA MET A 250 -14.93 0.90 -10.52
C MET A 250 -15.10 2.35 -11.02
N LEU A 251 -14.14 2.87 -11.78
CA LEU A 251 -14.21 4.19 -12.41
C LEU A 251 -15.40 4.30 -13.36
N ALA A 252 -15.58 3.30 -14.24
CA ALA A 252 -16.66 3.26 -15.21
C ALA A 252 -18.04 3.07 -14.55
N LEU A 253 -18.14 2.21 -13.53
CA LEU A 253 -19.37 2.04 -12.75
C LEU A 253 -19.75 3.32 -12.01
N LYS A 254 -18.78 4.07 -11.46
CA LYS A 254 -19.03 5.37 -10.83
C LYS A 254 -19.72 6.36 -11.79
N ALA A 255 -19.49 6.22 -13.09
CA ALA A 255 -20.10 7.01 -14.15
C ALA A 255 -21.34 6.38 -14.81
N ALA A 256 -21.84 5.24 -14.31
CA ALA A 256 -22.91 4.47 -14.93
C ALA A 256 -22.66 4.15 -16.42
N TYR A 257 -21.40 3.91 -16.79
CA TYR A 257 -20.98 3.66 -18.17
C TYR A 257 -21.40 2.26 -18.63
N ALA A 258 -22.57 2.16 -19.28
CA ALA A 258 -23.18 0.89 -19.66
C ALA A 258 -22.29 -0.12 -20.42
N PRO A 259 -21.38 0.29 -21.33
CA PRO A 259 -20.51 -0.66 -22.03
C PRO A 259 -19.62 -1.51 -21.11
N ILE A 260 -19.34 -1.06 -19.89
CA ILE A 260 -18.51 -1.84 -18.95
C ILE A 260 -19.24 -3.03 -18.33
N TYR A 261 -20.58 -3.02 -18.27
CA TYR A 261 -21.34 -3.98 -17.46
C TYR A 261 -21.05 -5.46 -17.80
N PRO A 262 -20.97 -5.89 -19.06
CA PRO A 262 -20.62 -7.27 -19.39
C PRO A 262 -19.23 -7.67 -18.87
N HIS A 263 -18.27 -6.74 -18.89
CA HIS A 263 -16.90 -6.99 -18.42
C HIS A 263 -16.82 -7.03 -16.89
N VAL A 264 -17.66 -6.27 -16.19
CA VAL A 264 -17.82 -6.39 -14.73
C VAL A 264 -18.41 -7.75 -14.37
N VAL A 265 -19.45 -8.19 -15.06
CA VAL A 265 -20.08 -9.51 -14.84
C VAL A 265 -19.08 -10.63 -15.09
N GLN A 266 -18.35 -10.58 -16.21
CA GLN A 266 -17.30 -11.54 -16.52
C GLN A 266 -16.23 -11.56 -15.43
N PHE A 267 -15.78 -10.38 -14.97
CA PHE A 267 -14.84 -10.31 -13.88
C PHE A 267 -15.42 -11.00 -12.64
N LEU A 268 -16.58 -10.60 -12.14
CA LEU A 268 -17.21 -11.21 -10.97
C LEU A 268 -17.31 -12.76 -11.03
N GLN A 269 -17.48 -13.36 -12.21
CA GLN A 269 -17.51 -14.83 -12.39
C GLN A 269 -16.13 -15.52 -12.29
N GLU A 270 -15.05 -14.79 -12.56
CA GLU A 270 -13.68 -15.30 -12.69
C GLU A 270 -12.85 -15.20 -11.38
N GLN A 271 -13.28 -14.44 -10.36
CA GLN A 271 -12.52 -14.28 -9.09
C GLN A 271 -13.40 -14.31 -7.86
N GLY A 272 -12.83 -14.72 -6.71
CA GLY A 272 -13.50 -14.73 -5.40
C GLY A 272 -12.91 -13.79 -4.35
N ARG A 273 -11.90 -12.98 -4.70
CA ARG A 273 -11.21 -12.13 -3.70
C ARG A 273 -12.13 -10.98 -3.27
N MET A 274 -12.52 -10.96 -2.00
CA MET A 274 -13.44 -9.94 -1.45
C MET A 274 -13.00 -8.49 -1.69
N LYS A 275 -11.69 -8.24 -1.80
CA LYS A 275 -11.12 -6.94 -2.19
C LYS A 275 -11.73 -6.39 -3.49
N TYR A 276 -12.04 -7.27 -4.45
CA TYR A 276 -12.60 -6.87 -5.75
C TYR A 276 -14.10 -7.09 -5.83
N VAL A 277 -14.57 -8.29 -5.47
CA VAL A 277 -15.96 -8.67 -5.74
C VAL A 277 -16.97 -7.85 -4.93
N ARG A 278 -16.69 -7.55 -3.65
CA ARG A 278 -17.64 -6.80 -2.81
C ARG A 278 -17.83 -5.36 -3.29
N PRO A 279 -16.76 -4.56 -3.53
CA PRO A 279 -16.94 -3.21 -4.07
C PRO A 279 -17.61 -3.20 -5.45
N LEU A 280 -17.26 -4.14 -6.34
CA LEU A 280 -17.87 -4.23 -7.67
C LEU A 280 -19.37 -4.55 -7.59
N TYR A 281 -19.79 -5.49 -6.74
CA TYR A 281 -21.21 -5.77 -6.55
C TYR A 281 -21.97 -4.56 -6.01
N ARG A 282 -21.41 -3.85 -5.01
CA ARG A 282 -22.02 -2.62 -4.48
C ARG A 282 -22.16 -1.55 -5.56
N ALA A 283 -21.09 -1.30 -6.30
CA ALA A 283 -21.07 -0.30 -7.36
C ALA A 283 -22.04 -0.66 -8.50
N LEU A 284 -22.04 -1.93 -8.94
CA LEU A 284 -22.97 -2.42 -9.97
C LEU A 284 -24.41 -2.35 -9.48
N ASN A 285 -24.69 -2.66 -8.21
CA ASN A 285 -26.04 -2.59 -7.66
C ASN A 285 -26.58 -1.16 -7.63
N THR A 286 -25.72 -0.16 -7.40
CA THR A 286 -26.11 1.26 -7.46
C THR A 286 -26.56 1.70 -8.85
N VAL A 287 -25.93 1.18 -9.92
CA VAL A 287 -26.21 1.62 -11.30
C VAL A 287 -27.10 0.65 -12.10
N ASN A 288 -27.17 -0.61 -11.69
CA ASN A 288 -27.96 -1.67 -12.31
C ASN A 288 -28.24 -2.81 -11.30
N ALA A 289 -29.13 -2.55 -10.34
CA ALA A 289 -29.51 -3.52 -9.31
C ALA A 289 -29.99 -4.89 -9.86
N PRO A 290 -30.85 -4.95 -10.90
CA PRO A 290 -31.27 -6.25 -11.45
C PRO A 290 -30.09 -7.09 -11.92
N LEU A 291 -29.14 -6.50 -12.67
CA LEU A 291 -27.98 -7.22 -13.17
C LEU A 291 -27.05 -7.68 -12.03
N ALA A 292 -26.83 -6.82 -11.02
CA ALA A 292 -26.02 -7.19 -9.85
C ALA A 292 -26.61 -8.40 -9.10
N ARG A 293 -27.94 -8.38 -8.88
CA ARG A 293 -28.66 -9.44 -8.15
C ARG A 293 -28.70 -10.74 -8.94
N GLU A 294 -29.01 -10.69 -10.23
CA GLU A 294 -29.01 -11.86 -11.11
C GLU A 294 -27.61 -12.50 -11.15
N THR A 295 -26.58 -11.68 -11.35
CA THR A 295 -25.18 -12.15 -11.38
C THR A 295 -24.79 -12.79 -10.05
N PHE A 296 -25.15 -12.18 -8.92
CA PHE A 296 -24.86 -12.75 -7.60
C PHE A 296 -25.59 -14.06 -7.36
N LEU A 297 -26.89 -14.14 -7.64
CA LEU A 297 -27.66 -15.37 -7.44
C LEU A 297 -27.10 -16.53 -8.28
N ALA A 298 -26.67 -16.25 -9.52
CA ALA A 298 -26.02 -17.23 -10.39
C ALA A 298 -24.64 -17.70 -9.87
N GLN A 299 -23.89 -16.82 -9.21
CA GLN A 299 -22.54 -17.11 -8.70
C GLN A 299 -22.47 -17.41 -7.19
N ARG A 300 -23.59 -17.36 -6.47
CA ARG A 300 -23.61 -17.44 -5.00
C ARG A 300 -22.90 -18.69 -4.47
N SER A 301 -23.06 -19.82 -5.16
CA SER A 301 -22.45 -21.11 -4.78
C SER A 301 -20.99 -21.26 -5.18
N SER A 302 -20.45 -20.43 -6.09
CA SER A 302 -19.05 -20.48 -6.50
C SER A 302 -18.14 -19.67 -5.57
N TYR A 303 -18.70 -18.71 -4.83
CA TYR A 303 -17.96 -17.92 -3.83
C TYR A 303 -17.72 -18.67 -2.53
N HIS A 304 -16.63 -18.29 -1.85
CA HIS A 304 -16.39 -18.69 -0.46
C HIS A 304 -17.57 -18.27 0.43
N PRO A 305 -18.03 -19.10 1.40
CA PRO A 305 -19.23 -18.82 2.19
C PRO A 305 -19.25 -17.44 2.88
N ILE A 306 -18.10 -17.00 3.38
CA ILE A 306 -17.95 -15.65 3.97
C ILE A 306 -18.20 -14.56 2.93
N ALA A 307 -17.63 -14.69 1.73
CA ALA A 307 -17.80 -13.72 0.66
C ALA A 307 -19.26 -13.69 0.20
N ALA A 308 -19.87 -14.85 -0.04
CA ALA A 308 -21.28 -14.96 -0.43
C ALA A 308 -22.20 -14.25 0.58
N ARG A 309 -22.06 -14.55 1.87
CA ARG A 309 -22.86 -13.93 2.94
C ARG A 309 -22.69 -12.40 3.01
N LEU A 310 -21.47 -11.92 2.83
CA LEU A 310 -21.19 -10.47 2.89
C LEU A 310 -21.70 -9.74 1.65
N ILE A 311 -21.59 -10.34 0.46
CA ILE A 311 -22.15 -9.78 -0.77
C ILE A 311 -23.68 -9.77 -0.70
N GLU A 312 -24.30 -10.86 -0.25
CA GLU A 312 -25.74 -10.98 -0.03
C GLU A 312 -26.25 -9.82 0.84
N LYS A 313 -25.63 -9.59 1.99
CA LYS A 313 -25.94 -8.45 2.87
C LYS A 313 -25.76 -7.08 2.20
N ASP A 314 -24.85 -6.97 1.24
CA ASP A 314 -24.52 -5.70 0.60
C ASP A 314 -25.53 -5.32 -0.51
N ILE A 315 -26.22 -6.27 -1.16
CA ILE A 315 -27.01 -6.01 -2.39
C ILE A 315 -28.45 -6.57 -2.41
N LEU A 316 -28.79 -7.49 -1.50
CA LEU A 316 -30.14 -8.06 -1.34
C LEU A 316 -30.83 -7.47 -0.11
#